data_AF-A0A0W0GJV9-F1
#
_entry.id   AF-A0A0W0GJV9-F1
#
_cell.length_a   1.000
_cell.length_b   1.000
_cell.length_c   1.000
_cell.angle_alpha   90.00
_cell.angle_beta   90.00
_cell.angle_gamma   90.00
#
_symmetry.space_group_name_H-M   'P 1'
#
loop_
_entity.id
_entity.type
_entity.pdbx_description
1 polymer ?
#
loop_
_entity_poly.entity_id
_entity_poly.type
_entity_poly.pdbx_seq_one_letter_code
_entity_poly.pdbx_strand_id
1 'polypeptide(L)'
;MNYDELKECVHKASHLISVKNCLAVVVTAHLLASEGTTRATAKEISDRILEEFGLEIPATNIGQVFAAFEISSKTTHGKARFVLEADQLKDMSDNIAAYCEEEADKLEVSIAAYRKIDTKVHALIDTLKQEIQSKG
;
A
#
# COMPACT_ATOMS: atom_id res chain seq x y z
N MET A 1 -0.02 -8.79 24.71
CA MET A 1 0.24 -7.66 23.82
C MET A 1 -0.48 -6.47 24.37
N ASN A 2 0.21 -5.36 24.52
CA ASN A 2 -0.34 -4.13 25.12
C ASN A 2 -0.97 -3.23 24.03
N TYR A 3 -1.62 -2.16 24.45
CA TYR A 3 -2.27 -1.20 23.55
C TYR A 3 -1.29 -0.58 22.54
N ASP A 4 -0.03 -0.39 22.93
CA ASP A 4 0.99 0.22 22.07
C ASP A 4 1.38 -0.70 20.90
N GLU A 5 1.50 -2.00 21.13
CA GLU A 5 1.77 -2.99 20.09
C GLU A 5 0.60 -3.11 19.07
N LEU A 6 -0.64 -2.86 19.50
CA LEU A 6 -1.80 -2.78 18.60
C LEU A 6 -1.78 -1.54 17.73
N LYS A 7 -1.48 -0.40 18.34
CA LYS A 7 -1.30 0.85 17.60
C LYS A 7 -0.18 0.72 16.57
N GLU A 8 0.92 0.06 16.93
CA GLU A 8 2.03 -0.21 16.02
C GLU A 8 1.62 -1.10 14.84
N CYS A 9 0.85 -2.17 15.07
CA CYS A 9 0.35 -3.04 14.00
C CYS A 9 -0.57 -2.30 13.02
N VAL A 10 -1.46 -1.44 13.53
CA VAL A 10 -2.34 -0.61 12.69
C VAL A 10 -1.53 0.41 11.89
N HIS A 11 -0.51 1.02 12.51
CA HIS A 11 0.40 1.93 11.80
C HIS A 11 1.15 1.22 10.67
N LYS A 12 1.69 0.02 10.90
CA LYS A 12 2.36 -0.80 9.86
C LYS A 12 1.41 -1.13 8.71
N ALA A 13 0.18 -1.56 9.01
CA ALA A 13 -0.82 -1.85 7.98
C ALA A 13 -1.19 -0.61 7.16
N SER A 14 -1.40 0.54 7.81
CA SER A 14 -1.67 1.81 7.14
C SER A 14 -0.50 2.22 6.24
N HIS A 15 0.73 2.07 6.74
CA HIS A 15 1.94 2.37 5.98
C HIS A 15 2.05 1.50 4.73
N LEU A 16 1.84 0.18 4.86
CA LEU A 16 1.87 -0.75 3.73
C LEU A 16 0.80 -0.41 2.68
N ILE A 17 -0.40 0.03 3.08
CA ILE A 17 -1.43 0.51 2.15
C ILE A 17 -0.94 1.74 1.38
N SER A 18 -0.30 2.71 2.05
CA SER A 18 0.26 3.89 1.40
C SER A 18 1.35 3.52 0.39
N VAL A 19 2.28 2.62 0.77
CA VAL A 19 3.36 2.17 -0.13
C VAL A 19 2.80 1.40 -1.31
N LYS A 20 1.82 0.50 -1.10
CA LYS A 20 1.11 -0.22 -2.16
C LYS A 20 0.47 0.76 -3.15
N ASN A 21 -0.12 1.84 -2.67
CA ASN A 21 -0.69 2.87 -3.53
C ASN A 21 0.41 3.60 -4.32
N CYS A 22 1.54 3.95 -3.71
CA CYS A 22 2.69 4.50 -4.44
C CYS A 22 3.18 3.54 -5.54
N LEU A 23 3.29 2.24 -5.22
CA LEU A 23 3.71 1.23 -6.17
C LEU A 23 2.76 1.15 -7.37
N ALA A 24 1.45 1.06 -7.12
CA ALA A 24 0.44 1.02 -8.18
C ALA A 24 0.55 2.24 -9.12
N VAL A 25 0.81 3.41 -8.55
CA VAL A 25 0.99 4.66 -9.28
C VAL A 25 2.23 4.63 -10.18
N VAL A 26 3.38 4.23 -9.64
CA VAL A 26 4.65 4.19 -10.40
C VAL A 26 4.65 3.07 -11.44
N VAL A 27 4.12 1.89 -11.11
CA VAL A 27 4.00 0.76 -12.06
C VAL A 27 3.08 1.12 -13.22
N THR A 28 1.95 1.78 -12.96
CA THR A 28 1.05 2.23 -14.04
C THR A 28 1.74 3.26 -14.93
N ALA A 29 2.50 4.18 -14.34
CA ALA A 29 3.27 5.16 -15.10
C ALA A 29 4.33 4.48 -15.99
N HIS A 30 5.04 3.49 -15.45
CA HIS A 30 6.01 2.68 -16.18
C HIS A 30 5.35 1.88 -17.32
N LEU A 31 4.17 1.30 -17.08
CA LEU A 31 3.39 0.60 -18.10
C LEU A 31 3.04 1.55 -19.26
N LEU A 32 2.46 2.71 -18.95
CA LEU A 32 2.12 3.73 -19.95
C LEU A 32 3.37 4.16 -20.74
N ALA A 33 4.51 4.36 -20.06
CA ALA A 33 5.77 4.70 -20.72
C ALA A 33 6.25 3.59 -21.67
N SER A 34 6.14 2.34 -21.25
CA SER A 34 6.49 1.16 -22.05
C SER A 34 5.59 0.97 -23.28
N GLU A 35 4.33 1.41 -23.18
CA GLU A 35 3.38 1.46 -24.29
C GLU A 35 3.62 2.67 -25.25
N GLY A 36 4.63 3.50 -24.96
CA GLY A 36 5.01 4.66 -25.78
C GLY A 36 4.43 6.00 -25.32
N THR A 37 3.70 6.03 -24.20
CA THR A 37 3.18 7.27 -23.63
C THR A 37 4.29 8.03 -22.91
N THR A 38 4.75 9.14 -23.49
CA THR A 38 5.79 9.97 -22.86
C THR A 38 5.27 10.96 -21.82
N ARG A 39 3.97 11.26 -21.84
CA ARG A 39 3.34 12.24 -20.94
C ARG A 39 1.90 11.87 -20.62
N ALA A 40 1.54 11.87 -19.33
CA ALA A 40 0.18 11.59 -18.86
C ALA A 40 -0.28 12.56 -17.76
N THR A 41 -1.57 12.82 -17.69
CA THR A 41 -2.23 13.56 -16.62
C THR A 41 -2.47 12.65 -15.41
N ALA A 42 -2.65 13.26 -14.23
CA ALA A 42 -3.04 12.53 -13.02
C ALA A 42 -4.31 11.69 -13.21
N LYS A 43 -5.27 12.21 -13.99
CA LYS A 43 -6.52 11.50 -14.28
C LYS A 43 -6.30 10.30 -15.20
N GLU A 44 -5.54 10.45 -16.28
CA GLU A 44 -5.23 9.32 -17.18
C GLU A 44 -4.54 8.18 -16.42
N ILE A 45 -3.63 8.49 -15.48
CA ILE A 45 -2.98 7.49 -14.62
C ILE A 45 -3.98 6.88 -13.64
N SER A 46 -4.80 7.69 -12.96
CA SER A 46 -5.83 7.24 -12.03
C SER A 46 -6.84 6.29 -12.69
N ASP A 47 -7.32 6.63 -13.88
CA ASP A 47 -8.29 5.83 -14.63
C ASP A 47 -7.64 4.49 -15.03
N ARG A 48 -6.37 4.51 -15.44
CA ARG A 48 -5.61 3.30 -15.79
C ARG A 48 -5.35 2.39 -14.58
N ILE A 49 -5.06 2.96 -13.41
CA ILE A 49 -4.91 2.19 -12.16
C ILE A 49 -6.21 1.44 -11.81
N LEU A 50 -7.35 2.10 -11.96
CA LEU A 50 -8.65 1.49 -11.70
C LEU A 50 -8.93 0.35 -12.68
N GLU A 51 -8.60 0.54 -13.97
CA GLU A 51 -8.77 -0.47 -15.01
C GLU A 51 -7.88 -1.71 -14.79
N GLU A 52 -6.59 -1.52 -14.53
CA GLU A 52 -5.60 -2.61 -14.46
C GLU A 52 -5.61 -3.33 -13.10
N PHE A 53 -5.84 -2.59 -12.00
CA PHE A 53 -5.67 -3.11 -10.64
C PHE A 53 -6.94 -3.04 -9.79
N GLY A 54 -8.02 -2.44 -10.28
CA GLY A 54 -9.25 -2.24 -9.50
C GLY A 54 -9.07 -1.32 -8.29
N LEU A 55 -8.04 -0.45 -8.30
CA LEU A 55 -7.72 0.44 -7.19
C LEU A 55 -8.24 1.86 -7.44
N GLU A 56 -9.08 2.36 -6.55
CA GLU A 56 -9.54 3.76 -6.58
C GLU A 56 -8.50 4.67 -5.92
N ILE A 57 -7.58 5.21 -6.72
CA ILE A 57 -6.57 6.18 -6.26
C ILE A 57 -6.89 7.55 -6.83
N PRO A 58 -7.29 8.55 -6.02
CA PRO A 58 -7.62 9.87 -6.51
C PRO A 58 -6.46 10.57 -7.22
N ALA A 59 -6.77 11.37 -8.25
CA ALA A 59 -5.79 12.16 -9.00
C ALA A 59 -4.89 13.04 -8.11
N THR A 60 -5.39 13.52 -6.96
CA THR A 60 -4.60 14.27 -5.97
C THR A 60 -3.45 13.44 -5.41
N ASN A 61 -3.68 12.15 -5.14
CA ASN A 61 -2.67 11.25 -4.62
C ASN A 61 -1.61 10.94 -5.68
N ILE A 62 -2.01 10.82 -6.95
CA ILE A 62 -1.06 10.69 -8.07
C ILE A 62 -0.10 11.87 -8.07
N GLY A 63 -0.64 13.09 -7.96
CA GLY A 63 0.18 14.31 -7.90
C GLY A 63 1.13 14.36 -6.70
N GLN A 64 0.68 13.90 -5.53
CA GLN A 64 1.53 13.82 -4.33
C GLN A 64 2.65 12.81 -4.50
N VAL A 65 2.36 11.61 -5.02
CA VAL A 65 3.36 10.57 -5.28
C VAL A 65 4.41 11.08 -6.25
N PHE A 66 3.99 11.64 -7.39
CA PHE A 66 4.91 12.13 -8.40
C PHE A 66 5.72 13.32 -7.93
N ALA A 67 5.13 14.22 -7.13
CA ALA A 67 5.87 15.31 -6.50
C ALA A 67 6.92 14.80 -5.50
N ALA A 68 6.60 13.77 -4.71
CA ALA A 68 7.52 13.17 -3.74
C ALA A 68 8.71 12.46 -4.42
N PHE A 69 8.51 11.91 -5.61
CA PHE A 69 9.55 11.30 -6.44
C PHE A 69 10.21 12.28 -7.43
N GLU A 70 9.92 13.58 -7.31
CA GLU A 70 10.48 14.64 -8.17
C GLU A 70 10.25 14.40 -9.67
N ILE A 71 9.15 13.74 -10.02
CA ILE A 71 8.78 13.50 -11.42
C ILE A 71 8.36 14.83 -12.05
N SER A 72 9.06 15.18 -13.11
CA SER A 72 8.85 16.45 -13.83
C SER A 72 7.43 16.53 -14.40
N SER A 73 6.85 17.74 -14.37
CA SER A 73 5.59 18.03 -15.04
C SER A 73 5.74 19.15 -16.07
N LYS A 74 4.97 19.06 -17.16
CA LYS A 74 4.87 20.09 -18.20
C LYS A 74 3.40 20.40 -18.49
N THR A 75 3.08 21.68 -18.60
CA THR A 75 1.75 22.12 -19.00
C THR A 75 1.59 21.96 -20.52
N THR A 76 0.60 21.19 -20.95
CA THR A 76 0.26 20.99 -22.37
C THR A 76 -1.24 21.26 -22.53
N HIS A 77 -1.62 22.14 -23.46
CA HIS A 77 -3.02 22.57 -23.66
C HIS A 77 -3.75 22.98 -22.36
N GLY A 78 -3.05 23.69 -21.48
CA GLY A 78 -3.59 24.16 -20.19
C GLY A 78 -3.72 23.09 -19.10
N LYS A 79 -3.26 21.85 -19.34
CA LYS A 79 -3.28 20.76 -18.36
C LYS A 79 -1.87 20.36 -17.95
N ALA A 80 -1.64 20.18 -16.65
CA ALA A 80 -0.40 19.61 -16.15
C ALA A 80 -0.31 18.12 -16.54
N ARG A 81 0.81 17.74 -17.17
CA ARG A 81 1.13 16.36 -17.54
C ARG A 81 2.48 15.99 -16.96
N PHE A 82 2.57 14.84 -16.33
CA PHE A 82 3.82 14.28 -15.87
C PHE A 82 4.61 13.71 -17.04
N VAL A 83 5.92 13.89 -17.02
CA VAL A 83 6.87 13.29 -17.97
C VAL A 83 7.16 11.88 -17.49
N LEU A 84 6.97 10.90 -18.37
CA LEU A 84 7.15 9.49 -18.05
C LEU A 84 8.45 8.99 -18.68
N GLU A 85 9.46 8.78 -17.84
CA GLU A 85 10.76 8.22 -18.26
C GLU A 85 10.83 6.76 -17.81
N ALA A 86 10.75 5.83 -18.77
CA ALA A 86 10.55 4.41 -18.48
C ALA A 86 11.63 3.82 -17.56
N ASP A 87 12.90 4.13 -17.83
CA ASP A 87 14.03 3.61 -17.03
C ASP A 87 13.97 4.11 -15.58
N GLN A 88 13.72 5.41 -15.38
CA GLN A 88 13.56 5.99 -14.05
C GLN A 88 12.38 5.36 -13.29
N LEU A 89 11.24 5.19 -13.96
CA LEU A 89 10.04 4.63 -13.37
C LEU A 89 10.20 3.15 -13.02
N LYS A 90 10.95 2.39 -13.84
CA LYS A 90 11.28 1.00 -13.56
C LYS A 90 12.11 0.86 -12.30
N ASP A 91 13.21 1.62 -12.19
CA ASP A 91 14.06 1.60 -11.01
C ASP A 91 13.27 1.99 -9.76
N MET A 92 12.38 2.97 -9.86
CA MET A 92 11.48 3.34 -8.77
C MET A 92 10.51 2.21 -8.41
N SER A 93 9.87 1.57 -9.40
CA SER A 93 8.94 0.47 -9.12
C SER A 93 9.62 -0.71 -8.46
N ASP A 94 10.83 -1.07 -8.89
CA ASP A 94 11.58 -2.20 -8.33
C ASP A 94 11.97 -1.93 -6.86
N ASN A 95 12.41 -0.70 -6.56
CA ASN A 95 12.73 -0.30 -5.20
C ASN A 95 11.50 -0.27 -4.28
N ILE A 96 10.37 0.27 -4.76
CA ILE A 96 9.14 0.30 -3.97
C ILE A 96 8.58 -1.12 -3.77
N ALA A 97 8.68 -2.00 -4.78
CA ALA A 97 8.25 -3.39 -4.68
C ALA A 97 9.05 -4.15 -3.62
N ALA A 98 10.38 -4.03 -3.63
CA ALA A 98 11.23 -4.62 -2.60
C ALA A 98 10.85 -4.11 -1.19
N TYR A 99 10.54 -2.82 -1.06
CA TYR A 99 10.10 -2.25 0.21
C TYR A 99 8.71 -2.75 0.64
N CYS A 100 7.77 -2.92 -0.29
CA CYS A 100 6.47 -3.53 -0.03
C CYS A 100 6.61 -4.95 0.52
N GLU A 101 7.49 -5.76 -0.07
CA GLU A 101 7.75 -7.14 0.38
C GLU A 101 8.33 -7.15 1.81
N GLU A 102 9.32 -6.31 2.09
CA GLU A 102 9.92 -6.21 3.43
C GLU A 102 8.89 -5.79 4.50
N GLU A 103 8.02 -4.82 4.20
CA GLU A 103 6.98 -4.37 5.12
C GLU A 103 5.85 -5.40 5.27
N ALA A 104 5.53 -6.15 4.22
CA ALA A 104 4.58 -7.26 4.30
C ALA A 104 5.09 -8.35 5.24
N ASP A 105 6.37 -8.75 5.13
CA ASP A 105 7.00 -9.73 6.02
C ASP A 105 6.95 -9.29 7.49
N LYS A 106 7.25 -8.01 7.77
CA LYS A 106 7.16 -7.43 9.13
C LYS A 106 5.72 -7.46 9.66
N LEU A 107 4.74 -7.21 8.79
CA LEU A 107 3.33 -7.23 9.17
C LEU A 107 2.86 -8.66 9.46
N GLU A 108 3.29 -9.65 8.67
CA GLU A 108 2.97 -11.07 8.92
C GLU A 108 3.46 -11.54 10.29
N VAL A 109 4.70 -11.20 10.66
CA VAL A 109 5.24 -11.48 12.00
C VAL A 109 4.36 -10.86 13.10
N SER A 110 3.92 -9.61 12.88
CA SER A 110 3.06 -8.91 13.83
C SER A 110 1.69 -9.61 13.96
N ILE A 111 1.08 -10.03 12.85
CA ILE A 111 -0.20 -10.75 12.83
C ILE A 111 -0.08 -12.14 13.46
N ALA A 112 1.04 -12.83 13.30
CA ALA A 112 1.27 -14.12 13.95
C ALA A 112 1.25 -13.99 15.48
N ALA A 113 1.80 -12.89 16.02
CA ALA A 113 1.72 -12.58 17.45
C ALA A 113 0.26 -12.34 17.90
N TYR A 114 -0.56 -11.67 17.10
CA TYR A 114 -2.00 -11.52 17.34
C TYR A 114 -2.72 -12.86 17.46
N ARG A 115 -2.57 -13.73 16.46
CA ARG A 115 -3.25 -15.03 16.41
C ARG A 115 -2.91 -15.89 17.62
N LYS A 116 -1.66 -15.84 18.09
CA LYS A 116 -1.21 -16.56 19.30
C LYS A 116 -1.92 -16.06 20.56
N ILE A 117 -2.20 -14.76 20.67
CA ILE A 117 -2.90 -14.19 21.82
C ILE A 117 -4.39 -14.51 21.75
N ASP A 118 -5.00 -14.37 20.59
CA ASP A 118 -6.40 -14.73 20.37
C ASP A 118 -6.67 -16.19 20.76
N THR A 119 -5.77 -17.11 20.38
CA THR A 119 -5.85 -18.51 20.79
C THR A 119 -5.77 -18.68 22.31
N LYS A 120 -4.89 -17.94 22.99
CA LYS A 120 -4.77 -17.98 24.46
C LYS A 120 -6.01 -17.45 25.16
N VAL A 121 -6.60 -16.36 24.64
CA VAL A 121 -7.82 -15.77 25.19
C VAL A 121 -8.98 -16.75 25.06
N HIS A 122 -9.17 -17.36 23.90
CA HIS A 122 -10.19 -18.40 23.70
C HIS A 122 -10.00 -19.59 24.65
N ALA A 123 -8.76 -20.08 24.82
CA ALA A 123 -8.47 -21.16 25.76
C ALA A 123 -8.80 -20.80 27.23
N LEU A 124 -8.51 -19.57 27.64
CA LEU A 124 -8.85 -19.07 28.98
C LEU A 124 -10.37 -18.95 29.17
N ILE A 125 -11.09 -18.46 28.17
CA ILE A 125 -12.56 -18.39 28.18
C ILE A 125 -13.16 -19.79 28.32
N ASP A 126 -12.66 -20.77 27.58
CA ASP A 126 -13.14 -22.15 27.64
C ASP A 126 -12.86 -22.77 29.01
N THR A 127 -11.69 -22.52 29.58
CA THR A 127 -11.34 -22.95 30.95
C THR A 127 -12.30 -22.35 31.98
N LEU A 128 -12.58 -21.04 31.89
CA LEU A 128 -13.53 -20.35 32.77
C LEU A 128 -14.94 -20.93 32.66
N LYS A 129 -15.42 -21.20 31.45
CA LYS A 129 -16.73 -21.83 31.22
C LYS A 129 -16.81 -23.22 31.86
N GLN A 130 -15.77 -24.03 31.71
CA GLN A 130 -15.70 -25.37 32.31
C GLN A 130 -15.71 -25.29 33.83
N GLU A 131 -14.96 -24.36 34.44
CA GLU A 131 -14.95 -24.20 35.89
C GLU A 131 -16.31 -23.77 36.44
N ILE A 132 -17.00 -22.83 35.77
CA ILE A 132 -18.35 -22.39 36.15
C ILE A 132 -19.33 -23.56 36.08
N GLN A 133 -19.29 -24.37 35.02
CA GLN A 133 -20.15 -25.55 34.86
C GLN A 133 -19.85 -26.67 35.85
N SER A 134 -18.60 -26.80 36.30
CA SER A 134 -18.20 -27.82 37.29
C SER A 134 -18.57 -27.49 38.74
N LYS A 135 -18.88 -26.22 39.01
CA LYS A 135 -19.19 -25.69 40.36
C LYS A 135 -20.67 -25.34 40.55
N GLY A 136 -21.47 -25.32 39.47
CA GLY A 136 -22.93 -25.14 39.50
C GLY A 136 -23.64 -26.47 39.38
#